data_AF-A0A820HVL0-F1
#
_entry.id   AF-A0A820HVL0-F1
#
_cell.length_a   1.000
_cell.length_b   1.000
_cell.length_c   1.000
_cell.angle_alpha   90.00
_cell.angle_beta   90.00
_cell.angle_gamma   90.00
#
_symmetry.space_group_name_H-M   'P 1'
#
loop_
_entity.id
_entity.type
_entity.pdbx_description
1 polymer ?
#
loop_
_entity_poly.entity_id
_entity_poly.type
_entity_poly.pdbx_seq_one_letter_code
_entity_poly.pdbx_strand_id
1 'polypeptide(L)'
;IYTLDSVGEILVVGTAQRKVSIWDLRKINSQSPLENRESNLKYQTRCIRCFPNKQGYVLSSIEGRVAVEFFDPNPEVQKKKYAFKCHRSKDNGIENIFPVNAIAFHKQYGTFATGGSDAYVNMWDGANKKRLCQFHQYPAGITSLAFSSEGNMLAIASSYNYEYGADLQLAPSDVSKNIIFIRRVSDLETKPK
;
A
#
# COMPACT_ATOMS: atom_id res chain seq x y z
N ILE A 1 7.24 -7.73 13.35
CA ILE A 1 6.99 -7.67 11.89
C ILE A 1 5.79 -6.77 11.68
N TYR A 2 5.84 -5.80 10.76
CA TYR A 2 4.73 -4.86 10.52
C TYR A 2 3.87 -5.26 9.33
N THR A 3 4.49 -5.87 8.31
CA THR A 3 3.81 -6.30 7.10
C THR A 3 4.63 -7.37 6.41
N LEU A 4 3.97 -8.23 5.63
CA LEU A 4 4.62 -9.19 4.76
C LEU A 4 3.72 -9.47 3.55
N ASP A 5 4.33 -9.93 2.46
CA ASP A 5 3.62 -10.51 1.33
C ASP A 5 4.53 -11.50 0.60
N SER A 6 3.96 -12.43 -0.16
CA SER A 6 4.69 -13.44 -0.91
C SER A 6 4.26 -13.50 -2.36
N VAL A 7 5.22 -13.78 -3.25
CA VAL A 7 4.94 -14.06 -4.66
C VAL A 7 5.87 -15.14 -5.18
N GLY A 8 5.27 -16.23 -5.70
CA GLY A 8 6.04 -17.42 -6.04
C GLY A 8 6.78 -17.95 -4.82
N GLU A 9 8.10 -18.04 -4.91
CA GLU A 9 8.97 -18.55 -3.85
C GLU A 9 9.59 -17.43 -3.01
N ILE A 10 9.22 -16.17 -3.26
CA ILE A 10 9.77 -15.01 -2.55
C ILE A 10 8.81 -14.55 -1.46
N LEU A 11 9.32 -14.36 -0.26
CA LEU A 11 8.63 -13.70 0.86
C LEU A 11 9.34 -12.37 1.18
N VAL A 12 8.58 -11.29 1.22
CA VAL A 12 9.07 -9.95 1.58
C VAL A 12 8.49 -9.56 2.93
N VAL A 13 9.34 -9.16 3.87
CA VAL A 13 8.96 -8.84 5.25
C VAL A 13 9.42 -7.43 5.60
N GLY A 14 8.47 -6.55 5.94
CA GLY A 14 8.74 -5.21 6.45
C GLY A 14 8.78 -5.21 7.97
N THR A 15 9.85 -4.67 8.55
CA THR A 15 10.09 -4.63 10.00
C THR A 15 10.32 -3.21 10.51
N ALA A 16 10.67 -3.07 11.79
CA ALA A 16 10.99 -1.76 12.38
C ALA A 16 12.20 -1.12 11.66
N GLN A 17 12.41 0.17 11.88
CA GLN A 17 13.59 0.88 11.36
C GLN A 17 13.70 0.82 9.83
N ARG A 18 12.55 0.73 9.13
CA ARG A 18 12.48 0.72 7.66
C ARG A 18 13.18 -0.47 6.99
N LYS A 19 13.51 -1.52 7.75
CA LYS A 19 14.17 -2.71 7.21
C LYS A 19 13.19 -3.60 6.46
N VAL A 20 13.59 -4.03 5.27
CA VAL A 20 12.88 -4.98 4.41
C VAL A 20 13.77 -6.20 4.20
N SER A 21 13.32 -7.37 4.66
CA SER A 21 14.02 -8.65 4.46
C SER A 21 13.32 -9.44 3.36
N ILE A 22 14.11 -9.99 2.44
CA ILE A 22 13.64 -10.79 1.31
C ILE A 22 14.14 -12.22 1.49
N TRP A 23 13.23 -13.19 1.45
CA TRP A 23 13.51 -14.60 1.71
C TRP A 23 13.14 -15.46 0.50
N ASP A 24 13.93 -16.50 0.26
CA ASP A 24 13.50 -17.63 -0.57
C ASP A 24 12.79 -18.65 0.33
N LEU A 25 11.51 -18.87 0.11
CA LEU A 25 10.68 -19.80 0.88
C LEU A 25 11.21 -21.24 0.82
N ARG A 26 11.89 -21.63 -0.27
CA ARG A 26 12.50 -22.97 -0.40
C ARG A 26 13.72 -23.13 0.49
N LYS A 27 14.33 -22.02 0.89
CA LYS A 27 15.54 -21.97 1.74
C LYS A 27 15.23 -21.37 3.11
N ILE A 28 13.97 -21.31 3.54
CA ILE A 28 13.62 -20.60 4.79
C ILE A 28 14.32 -21.16 6.04
N ASN A 29 14.74 -22.42 6.00
CA ASN A 29 15.51 -23.07 7.05
C ASN A 29 16.98 -22.60 7.13
N SER A 30 17.49 -21.83 6.16
CA SER A 30 18.89 -21.40 6.08
C SER A 30 19.29 -20.28 7.05
N GLN A 31 18.47 -19.98 8.06
CA GLN A 31 18.67 -18.98 9.13
C GLN A 31 18.90 -17.51 8.71
N SER A 32 19.08 -17.20 7.43
CA SER A 32 19.27 -15.84 6.93
C SER A 32 18.46 -15.53 5.67
N PRO A 33 18.00 -14.27 5.50
CA PRO A 33 17.32 -13.83 4.28
C PRO A 33 18.28 -13.78 3.08
N LEU A 34 17.71 -13.86 1.87
CA LEU A 34 18.47 -13.62 0.63
C LEU A 34 19.06 -12.21 0.62
N GLU A 35 18.26 -11.22 1.03
CA GLU A 35 18.66 -9.83 1.07
C GLU A 35 18.04 -9.11 2.27
N ASN A 36 18.78 -8.15 2.82
CA ASN A 36 18.26 -7.13 3.71
C ASN A 36 18.44 -5.77 3.05
N ARG A 37 17.34 -5.04 2.90
CA ARG A 37 17.27 -3.72 2.30
C ARG A 37 16.74 -2.72 3.31
N GLU A 38 17.06 -1.46 3.08
CA GLU A 38 16.38 -0.36 3.74
C GLU A 38 15.35 0.21 2.76
N SER A 39 14.15 0.51 3.25
CA SER A 39 13.11 1.14 2.46
C SER A 39 13.55 2.51 1.94
N ASN A 40 13.20 2.80 0.69
CA ASN A 40 13.39 4.14 0.09
C ASN A 40 12.50 5.24 0.70
N LEU A 41 11.56 4.90 1.60
CA LEU A 41 10.76 5.87 2.33
C LEU A 41 11.48 6.30 3.60
N LYS A 42 11.24 7.53 4.08
CA LYS A 42 11.97 8.09 5.24
C LYS A 42 11.37 7.71 6.58
N TYR A 43 10.13 7.23 6.58
CA TYR A 43 9.37 6.88 7.77
C TYR A 43 8.96 5.41 7.78
N GLN A 44 8.45 4.95 8.93
CA GLN A 44 8.13 3.55 9.19
C GLN A 44 7.21 2.95 8.12
N THR A 45 7.61 1.79 7.60
CA THR A 45 6.83 0.99 6.65
C THR A 45 5.55 0.49 7.30
N ARG A 46 4.43 0.58 6.56
CA ARG A 46 3.09 0.21 7.01
C ARG A 46 2.52 -0.99 6.27
N CYS A 47 2.62 -1.03 4.95
CA CYS A 47 2.12 -2.12 4.10
C CYS A 47 3.14 -2.48 3.02
N ILE A 48 3.26 -3.76 2.67
CA ILE A 48 4.03 -4.28 1.54
C ILE A 48 3.11 -5.20 0.74
N ARG A 49 3.14 -5.06 -0.59
CA ARG A 49 2.51 -6.01 -1.53
C ARG A 49 3.43 -6.30 -2.70
N CYS A 50 3.58 -7.56 -3.05
CA CYS A 50 4.37 -8.01 -4.18
C CYS A 50 3.61 -7.77 -5.49
N PHE A 51 4.35 -7.44 -6.55
CA PHE A 51 3.78 -7.36 -7.89
C PHE A 51 3.25 -8.73 -8.33
N PRO A 52 2.05 -8.81 -8.94
CA PRO A 52 1.54 -10.06 -9.50
C PRO A 52 2.49 -10.70 -10.53
N ASN A 53 3.26 -9.87 -11.25
CA ASN A 53 4.24 -10.31 -12.25
C ASN A 53 5.60 -10.76 -11.66
N LYS A 54 5.72 -10.81 -10.32
CA LYS A 54 6.91 -11.25 -9.58
C LYS A 54 8.17 -10.40 -9.76
N GLN A 55 8.08 -9.21 -10.35
CA GLN A 55 9.27 -8.38 -10.63
C GLN A 55 9.74 -7.55 -9.42
N GLY A 56 8.90 -7.41 -8.40
CA GLY A 56 9.16 -6.47 -7.31
C GLY A 56 8.00 -6.38 -6.32
N TYR A 57 7.98 -5.28 -5.58
CA TYR A 57 6.97 -4.99 -4.57
C TYR A 57 6.74 -3.49 -4.45
N VAL A 58 5.56 -3.17 -3.94
CA VAL A 58 5.17 -1.83 -3.52
C VAL A 58 5.12 -1.83 -2.01
N LEU A 59 5.66 -0.78 -1.41
CA LEU A 59 5.58 -0.57 0.03
C LEU A 59 5.09 0.83 0.34
N SER A 60 4.38 0.97 1.44
CA SER A 60 3.87 2.24 1.93
C SER A 60 4.43 2.59 3.31
N SER A 61 4.31 3.85 3.69
CA SER A 61 4.74 4.34 5.00
C SER A 61 3.68 5.19 5.70
N ILE A 62 3.99 5.58 6.93
CA ILE A 62 3.17 6.49 7.74
C ILE A 62 3.21 7.96 7.26
N GLU A 63 4.02 8.31 6.25
CA GLU A 63 4.16 9.68 5.72
C GLU A 63 3.39 9.94 4.40
N GLY A 64 2.29 9.22 4.16
CA GLY A 64 1.44 9.43 2.98
C GLY A 64 2.17 9.17 1.66
N ARG A 65 3.12 8.24 1.66
CA ARG A 65 3.94 7.88 0.49
C ARG A 65 3.92 6.38 0.23
N VAL A 66 4.18 6.08 -1.03
CA VAL A 66 4.40 4.74 -1.55
C VAL A 66 5.70 4.72 -2.34
N ALA A 67 6.45 3.63 -2.23
CA ALA A 67 7.63 3.33 -3.03
C ALA A 67 7.43 2.04 -3.84
N VAL A 68 7.96 2.07 -5.06
CA VAL A 68 8.03 0.93 -5.97
C VAL A 68 9.46 0.43 -6.02
N GLU A 69 9.64 -0.85 -5.70
CA GLU A 69 10.94 -1.51 -5.64
C GLU A 69 10.96 -2.80 -6.45
N PHE A 70 12.14 -3.18 -6.96
CA PHE A 70 12.34 -4.33 -7.84
C PHE A 70 13.28 -5.34 -7.20
N PHE A 71 13.03 -6.62 -7.42
CA PHE A 71 13.88 -7.68 -6.90
C PHE A 71 15.23 -7.75 -7.60
N ASP A 72 15.25 -7.62 -8.94
CA ASP A 72 16.45 -7.72 -9.76
C ASP A 72 17.53 -6.69 -9.33
N PRO A 73 18.71 -7.13 -8.86
CA PRO A 73 19.76 -6.24 -8.37
C PRO A 73 20.48 -5.45 -9.48
N ASN A 74 20.19 -5.72 -10.76
CA ASN A 74 20.80 -5.01 -11.89
C ASN A 74 20.66 -3.48 -11.72
N PRO A 75 21.76 -2.71 -11.77
CA PRO A 75 21.74 -1.25 -11.59
C PRO A 75 20.74 -0.52 -12.49
N GLU A 76 20.54 -0.96 -13.73
CA GLU A 76 19.57 -0.35 -14.66
C GLU A 76 18.12 -0.59 -14.24
N VAL A 77 17.83 -1.72 -13.59
CA VAL A 77 16.51 -1.98 -13.00
C VAL A 77 16.35 -1.20 -11.70
N GLN A 78 17.39 -1.13 -10.88
CA GLN A 78 17.38 -0.38 -9.62
C GLN A 78 17.15 1.14 -9.83
N LYS A 79 17.63 1.70 -10.95
CA LYS A 79 17.32 3.10 -11.36
C LYS A 79 15.84 3.35 -11.64
N LYS A 80 15.04 2.31 -11.92
CA LYS A 80 13.60 2.43 -12.19
C LYS A 80 12.78 2.60 -10.90
N LYS A 81 13.36 2.35 -9.72
CA LYS A 81 12.70 2.58 -8.43
C LYS A 81 12.23 4.03 -8.33
N TYR A 82 11.07 4.24 -7.72
CA TYR A 82 10.57 5.58 -7.48
C TYR A 82 9.60 5.59 -6.29
N ALA A 83 9.34 6.78 -5.77
CA ALA A 83 8.38 6.99 -4.69
C ALA A 83 7.51 8.21 -4.99
N PHE A 84 6.28 8.21 -4.51
CA PHE A 84 5.31 9.28 -4.76
C PHE A 84 4.40 9.53 -3.54
N LYS A 85 3.82 10.73 -3.50
CA LYS A 85 2.83 11.15 -2.50
C LYS A 85 1.45 10.64 -2.91
N CYS A 86 0.63 10.16 -1.98
CA CYS A 86 -0.69 9.60 -2.30
C CYS A 86 -1.82 9.96 -1.33
N HIS A 87 -1.57 10.04 -0.02
CA HIS A 87 -2.59 10.33 0.99
C HIS A 87 -2.24 11.60 1.76
N ARG A 88 -2.60 12.75 1.16
CA ARG A 88 -2.31 14.10 1.66
C ARG A 88 -3.46 15.02 1.29
N SER A 89 -3.80 15.95 2.18
CA SER A 89 -4.75 17.03 1.90
C SER A 89 -4.15 18.38 2.29
N LYS A 90 -4.68 19.46 1.73
CA LYS A 90 -4.29 20.81 2.10
C LYS A 90 -5.51 21.51 2.67
N ASP A 91 -5.44 21.87 3.94
CA ASP A 91 -6.49 22.60 4.65
C ASP A 91 -5.90 23.89 5.22
N ASN A 92 -6.51 25.02 4.91
CA ASN A 92 -6.06 26.35 5.35
C ASN A 92 -4.55 26.62 5.20
N GLY A 93 -3.95 26.11 4.11
CA GLY A 93 -2.51 26.26 3.85
C GLY A 93 -1.61 25.19 4.48
N ILE A 94 -2.14 24.38 5.39
CA ILE A 94 -1.42 23.31 6.08
C ILE A 94 -1.55 22.00 5.28
N GLU A 95 -0.43 21.35 4.95
CA GLU A 95 -0.42 20.02 4.32
C GLU A 95 -0.60 18.95 5.40
N ASN A 96 -1.78 18.33 5.47
CA ASN A 96 -2.03 17.18 6.30
C ASN A 96 -1.54 15.91 5.61
N ILE A 97 -0.78 15.08 6.31
CA ILE A 97 -0.15 13.87 5.79
C ILE A 97 -0.69 12.67 6.57
N PHE A 98 -1.17 11.67 5.85
CA PHE A 98 -1.86 10.52 6.46
C PHE A 98 -1.11 9.22 6.17
N PRO A 99 -1.06 8.29 7.14
CA PRO A 99 -0.56 6.94 6.89
C PRO A 99 -1.29 6.24 5.74
N VAL A 100 -0.55 5.42 5.00
CA VAL A 100 -1.10 4.57 3.94
C VAL A 100 -1.15 3.15 4.47
N ASN A 101 -2.33 2.72 4.91
CA ASN A 101 -2.50 1.49 5.67
C ASN A 101 -2.61 0.25 4.79
N ALA A 102 -3.16 0.40 3.59
CA ALA A 102 -3.49 -0.72 2.72
C ALA A 102 -3.02 -0.50 1.29
N ILE A 103 -2.54 -1.58 0.67
CA ILE A 103 -2.27 -1.68 -0.76
C ILE A 103 -2.94 -2.96 -1.27
N ALA A 104 -3.56 -2.91 -2.45
CA ALA A 104 -4.10 -4.09 -3.12
C ALA A 104 -3.88 -4.02 -4.64
N PHE A 105 -3.36 -5.09 -5.23
CA PHE A 105 -3.15 -5.17 -6.68
C PHE A 105 -4.37 -5.72 -7.42
N HIS A 106 -4.69 -5.11 -8.55
CA HIS A 106 -5.52 -5.74 -9.57
C HIS A 106 -4.70 -6.79 -10.31
N LYS A 107 -5.01 -8.07 -10.11
CA LYS A 107 -4.15 -9.18 -10.57
C LYS A 107 -3.93 -9.20 -12.08
N GLN A 108 -4.95 -8.87 -12.87
CA GLN A 108 -4.88 -8.86 -14.33
C GLN A 108 -4.12 -7.66 -14.91
N TYR A 109 -4.22 -6.49 -14.28
CA TYR A 109 -3.77 -5.22 -14.88
C TYR A 109 -2.45 -4.72 -14.29
N GLY A 110 -2.05 -5.22 -13.12
CA GLY A 110 -0.84 -4.77 -12.44
C GLY A 110 -0.95 -3.36 -11.81
N THR A 111 -2.07 -2.68 -12.03
CA THR A 111 -2.47 -1.47 -11.30
C THR A 111 -2.80 -1.82 -9.85
N PHE A 112 -2.82 -0.82 -8.97
CA PHE A 112 -3.08 -1.05 -7.56
C PHE A 112 -3.85 0.09 -6.90
N ALA A 113 -4.58 -0.29 -5.85
CA ALA A 113 -5.27 0.62 -4.96
C ALA A 113 -4.39 0.92 -3.74
N THR A 114 -4.46 2.15 -3.22
CA THR A 114 -3.92 2.54 -1.92
C THR A 114 -5.04 3.10 -1.05
N GLY A 115 -5.07 2.71 0.21
CA GLY A 115 -6.02 3.18 1.22
C GLY A 115 -5.29 3.87 2.36
N GLY A 116 -5.75 5.06 2.74
CA GLY A 116 -5.10 5.88 3.76
C GLY A 116 -6.02 6.27 4.90
N SER A 117 -5.42 6.81 5.96
CA SER A 117 -6.14 7.35 7.12
C SER A 117 -6.90 8.64 6.82
N ASP A 118 -6.72 9.22 5.62
CA ASP A 118 -7.53 10.31 5.06
C ASP A 118 -8.93 9.85 4.59
N ALA A 119 -9.24 8.57 4.78
CA ALA A 119 -10.47 7.91 4.37
C ALA A 119 -10.69 7.86 2.85
N TYR A 120 -9.62 8.00 2.06
CA TYR A 120 -9.68 7.87 0.60
C TYR A 120 -9.08 6.56 0.12
N VAL A 121 -9.54 6.12 -1.05
CA VAL A 121 -8.90 5.11 -1.88
C VAL A 121 -8.43 5.77 -3.18
N ASN A 122 -7.15 5.61 -3.51
CA ASN A 122 -6.57 6.08 -4.77
C ASN A 122 -6.20 4.87 -5.65
N MET A 123 -6.52 4.92 -6.94
CA MET A 123 -6.14 3.92 -7.94
C MET A 123 -4.93 4.41 -8.74
N TRP A 124 -3.96 3.52 -8.97
CA TRP A 124 -2.67 3.86 -9.55
C TRP A 124 -2.25 2.94 -10.68
N ASP A 125 -1.75 3.56 -11.74
CA ASP A 125 -0.89 2.93 -12.72
C ASP A 125 0.58 3.11 -12.28
N GLY A 126 1.16 2.02 -11.77
CA GLY A 126 2.55 2.01 -11.34
C GLY A 126 3.55 2.07 -12.49
N ALA A 127 3.22 1.53 -13.66
CA ALA A 127 4.15 1.56 -14.80
C ALA A 127 4.30 2.99 -15.32
N ASN A 128 3.17 3.69 -15.47
CA ASN A 128 3.12 5.07 -15.98
C ASN A 128 3.20 6.15 -14.88
N LYS A 129 3.40 5.74 -13.61
CA LYS A 129 3.56 6.63 -12.45
C LYS A 129 2.39 7.63 -12.30
N LYS A 130 1.17 7.17 -12.55
CA LYS A 130 -0.02 8.01 -12.69
C LYS A 130 -1.15 7.57 -11.79
N ARG A 131 -1.85 8.53 -11.17
CA ARG A 131 -3.13 8.28 -10.50
C ARG A 131 -4.23 8.15 -11.55
N LEU A 132 -4.93 7.01 -11.56
CA LEU A 132 -6.03 6.74 -12.48
C LEU A 132 -7.29 7.47 -12.06
N CYS A 133 -7.66 7.34 -10.77
CA CYS A 133 -8.77 8.01 -10.14
C CYS A 133 -8.63 7.99 -8.61
N GLN A 134 -9.50 8.74 -7.94
CA GLN A 134 -9.70 8.71 -6.50
C GLN A 134 -11.19 8.43 -6.25
N PHE A 135 -11.50 7.52 -5.33
CA PHE A 135 -12.89 7.27 -4.95
C PHE A 135 -13.39 8.34 -3.97
N HIS A 136 -14.70 8.36 -3.71
CA HIS A 136 -15.26 9.26 -2.70
C HIS A 136 -14.65 8.96 -1.32
N GLN A 137 -14.74 9.93 -0.42
CA GLN A 137 -14.34 9.75 0.96
C GLN A 137 -15.24 8.70 1.64
N TYR A 138 -14.65 7.85 2.47
CA TYR A 138 -15.35 6.91 3.33
C TYR A 138 -15.53 7.48 4.74
N PRO A 139 -16.41 6.92 5.58
CA PRO A 139 -16.68 7.47 6.91
C PRO A 139 -15.47 7.48 7.85
N ALA A 140 -14.54 6.55 7.66
CA ALA A 140 -13.32 6.41 8.46
C ALA A 140 -12.11 6.00 7.61
N GLY A 141 -10.92 6.04 8.21
CA GLY A 141 -9.67 5.62 7.59
C GLY A 141 -9.76 4.23 6.95
N ILE A 142 -9.09 4.05 5.82
CA ILE A 142 -9.08 2.77 5.13
C ILE A 142 -8.04 1.88 5.79
N THR A 143 -8.45 0.74 6.33
CA THR A 143 -7.58 -0.17 7.09
C THR A 143 -7.16 -1.39 6.29
N SER A 144 -7.97 -1.82 5.33
CA SER A 144 -7.67 -2.95 4.45
C SER A 144 -8.36 -2.82 3.10
N LEU A 145 -7.75 -3.42 2.08
CA LEU A 145 -8.23 -3.46 0.70
C LEU A 145 -7.99 -4.86 0.12
N ALA A 146 -8.95 -5.36 -0.67
CA ALA A 146 -8.79 -6.61 -1.41
C ALA A 146 -9.62 -6.61 -2.70
N PHE A 147 -8.97 -6.89 -3.84
CA PHE A 147 -9.69 -7.14 -5.09
C PHE A 147 -10.27 -8.56 -5.08
N SER A 148 -11.42 -8.75 -5.74
CA SER A 148 -11.91 -10.08 -6.11
C SER A 148 -10.92 -10.78 -7.06
N SER A 149 -11.01 -12.11 -7.17
CA SER A 149 -10.19 -12.88 -8.11
C SER A 149 -10.34 -12.39 -9.55
N GLU A 150 -11.58 -12.06 -9.94
CA GLU A 150 -11.95 -11.53 -11.25
C GLU A 150 -11.58 -10.05 -11.43
N GLY A 151 -11.15 -9.35 -10.37
CA GLY A 151 -10.76 -7.94 -10.41
C GLY A 151 -11.91 -6.92 -10.57
N ASN A 152 -13.14 -7.39 -10.75
CA ASN A 152 -14.33 -6.55 -10.97
C ASN A 152 -14.95 -5.96 -9.68
N MET A 153 -14.46 -6.36 -8.51
CA MET A 153 -14.89 -5.84 -7.21
C MET A 153 -13.69 -5.51 -6.33
N LEU A 154 -13.85 -4.49 -5.49
CA LEU A 154 -12.91 -4.10 -4.45
C LEU A 154 -13.64 -4.08 -3.10
N ALA A 155 -13.18 -4.90 -2.17
CA ALA A 155 -13.56 -4.83 -0.76
C ALA A 155 -12.73 -3.76 -0.05
N ILE A 156 -13.39 -2.89 0.71
CA ILE A 156 -12.80 -1.72 1.36
C ILE A 156 -13.24 -1.70 2.82
N ALA A 157 -12.30 -1.94 3.73
CA ALA A 157 -12.56 -1.83 5.16
C ALA A 157 -12.30 -0.39 5.62
N SER A 158 -13.32 0.25 6.19
CA SER A 158 -13.30 1.60 6.75
C SER A 158 -13.55 1.50 8.25
N SER A 159 -12.54 1.88 9.04
CA SER A 159 -12.57 1.76 10.49
C SER A 159 -11.50 2.65 11.12
N TYR A 160 -11.65 2.95 12.41
CA TYR A 160 -10.59 3.63 13.16
C TYR A 160 -9.33 2.75 13.27
N ASN A 161 -8.15 3.29 12.92
CA ASN A 161 -6.86 2.59 13.02
C ASN A 161 -5.93 3.16 14.10
N TYR A 162 -6.50 3.82 15.12
CA TYR A 162 -5.76 4.38 16.25
C TYR A 162 -4.84 5.56 15.90
N GLU A 163 -5.10 6.24 14.77
CA GLU A 163 -4.31 7.38 14.28
C GLU A 163 -4.25 8.55 15.28
N TYR A 164 -5.28 8.70 16.11
CA TYR A 164 -5.42 9.78 17.10
C TYR A 164 -5.18 9.30 18.55
N GLY A 165 -4.72 8.07 18.74
CA GLY A 165 -4.49 7.48 20.05
C GLY A 165 -5.75 6.94 20.74
N ALA A 166 -5.63 6.72 22.06
CA ALA A 166 -6.70 6.15 22.89
C ALA A 166 -7.90 7.07 23.08
N ASP A 167 -7.65 8.38 22.95
CA ASP A 167 -8.65 9.39 23.19
C ASP A 167 -9.49 9.61 21.93
N LEU A 168 -10.65 8.94 21.89
CA LEU A 168 -11.61 9.05 20.80
C LEU A 168 -12.18 10.47 20.67
N GLN A 169 -12.02 11.37 21.66
CA GLN A 169 -12.43 12.77 21.52
C GLN A 169 -11.61 13.51 20.46
N LEU A 170 -10.39 13.03 20.17
CA LEU A 170 -9.54 13.55 19.11
C LEU A 170 -9.89 12.95 17.73
N ALA A 171 -10.69 11.89 17.70
CA ALA A 171 -11.09 11.23 16.47
C ALA A 171 -12.39 11.86 15.91
N PRO A 172 -12.58 11.90 14.57
CA PRO A 172 -13.82 12.39 13.96
C PRO A 172 -15.06 11.69 14.53
N SER A 173 -16.14 12.43 14.74
CA SER A 173 -17.36 11.95 15.45
C SER A 173 -18.02 10.68 14.86
N ASP A 174 -17.71 10.28 13.63
CA ASP A 174 -18.27 9.11 12.94
C ASP A 174 -17.30 7.91 12.82
N VAL A 175 -16.11 7.93 13.45
CA VAL A 175 -15.15 6.79 13.39
C VAL A 175 -15.56 5.56 14.23
N SER A 176 -16.72 5.59 14.90
CA SER A 176 -17.16 4.51 15.81
C SER A 176 -17.66 3.25 15.10
N LYS A 177 -17.94 3.31 13.79
CA LYS A 177 -18.48 2.16 13.04
C LYS A 177 -17.44 1.54 12.13
N ASN A 178 -17.25 0.23 12.28
CA ASN A 178 -16.45 -0.58 11.36
C ASN A 178 -17.34 -1.03 10.21
N ILE A 179 -16.99 -0.66 8.97
CA ILE A 179 -17.80 -0.95 7.79
C ILE A 179 -16.92 -1.56 6.70
N ILE A 180 -17.45 -2.60 6.04
CA ILE A 180 -16.85 -3.16 4.82
C ILE A 180 -17.74 -2.77 3.65
N PHE A 181 -17.19 -2.04 2.70
CA PHE A 181 -17.85 -1.70 1.44
C PHE A 181 -17.39 -2.68 0.36
N ILE A 182 -18.33 -3.19 -0.42
CA ILE A 182 -18.03 -3.97 -1.63
C ILE A 182 -18.39 -3.08 -2.83
N ARG A 183 -17.37 -2.58 -3.53
CA ARG A 183 -17.53 -1.68 -4.66
C ARG A 183 -17.25 -2.41 -5.97
N ARG A 184 -18.15 -2.29 -6.94
CA ARG A 184 -17.85 -2.68 -8.32
C ARG A 184 -16.89 -1.67 -8.94
N VAL A 185 -15.85 -2.15 -9.60
CA VAL A 185 -14.86 -1.31 -10.28
C VAL A 185 -14.95 -1.53 -11.79
N SER A 186 -14.74 -0.47 -12.55
CA SER A 186 -14.75 -0.48 -14.01
C SER A 186 -13.33 -0.50 -14.58
N ASP A 187 -13.21 -0.93 -15.83
CA ASP A 187 -11.96 -0.87 -16.59
C ASP A 187 -11.38 0.55 -16.67
N LEU A 188 -12.22 1.59 -16.70
CA LEU A 188 -11.77 2.98 -16.75
C LEU A 188 -11.01 3.41 -15.48
N GLU A 189 -11.35 2.78 -14.35
CA GLU A 189 -10.77 3.02 -13.03
C GLU A 189 -9.54 2.12 -12.76
N THR A 190 -9.45 0.95 -13.41
CA THR A 190 -8.45 -0.08 -13.09
C THR A 190 -7.44 -0.38 -14.21
N LYS A 191 -7.73 -0.10 -15.49
CA LYS A 191 -6.77 -0.37 -16.57
C LYS A 191 -5.63 0.67 -16.59
N PRO A 192 -4.40 0.26 -16.99
CA PRO A 192 -3.28 1.16 -17.22
C PRO A 192 -3.64 2.25 -18.25
N LYS A 193 -3.07 3.45 -18.11
CA LYS A 193 -3.28 4.60 -18.99
C LYS A 193 -1.97 5.25 -19.41
#